data_AF-A0A9D7D6C5-F1
#
_entry.id   AF-A0A9D7D6C5-F1
#
_cell.length_a   1.000
_cell.length_b   1.000
_cell.length_c   1.000
_cell.angle_alpha   90.00
_cell.angle_beta   90.00
_cell.angle_gamma   90.00
#
_symmetry.space_group_name_H-M   'P 1'
#
loop_
_entity.id
_entity.type
_entity.pdbx_description
1 polymer ?
#
loop_
_entity_poly.entity_id
_entity_poly.type
_entity_poly.pdbx_seq_one_letter_code
_entity_poly.pdbx_strand_id
1 'polypeptide(L)'
;MNERQRDLFLYEWSRSRTPGQMASSLRGAFIGALGGVLFTLMLIGDIGGDRGNYTGLSAIIPFIERGGALLVMSVGAFAGIGFVLANRVFASQEAMYQSMLATGAQPPAQKPVMQGADRWPAIAVGIAFAVIAGFIAFVWITLG
;
A
#
# COMPACT_ATOMS: atom_id res chain seq x y z
N MET A 1 20.63 2.62 -13.45
CA MET A 1 20.84 2.39 -12.01
C MET A 1 22.32 2.49 -11.74
N ASN A 2 22.74 3.34 -10.79
CA ASN A 2 24.16 3.49 -10.43
C ASN A 2 24.66 2.24 -9.69
N GLU A 3 25.98 1.98 -9.68
CA GLU A 3 26.59 0.84 -9.00
C GLU A 3 26.22 0.79 -7.51
N ARG A 4 26.28 1.93 -6.81
CA ARG A 4 25.86 2.01 -5.39
C ARG A 4 24.39 1.69 -5.17
N GLN A 5 23.52 2.10 -6.09
CA GLN A 5 22.09 1.79 -6.03
C GLN A 5 21.84 0.30 -6.29
N ARG A 6 22.57 -0.28 -7.25
CA ARG A 6 22.54 -1.73 -7.53
C ARG A 6 22.98 -2.52 -6.31
N ASP A 7 24.12 -2.15 -5.73
CA ASP A 7 24.69 -2.87 -4.61
C ASP A 7 23.81 -2.74 -3.35
N LEU A 8 23.19 -1.56 -3.15
CA LEU A 8 22.20 -1.38 -2.09
C LEU A 8 20.98 -2.27 -2.33
N PHE A 9 20.44 -2.28 -3.56
CA PHE A 9 19.32 -3.13 -3.91
C PHE A 9 19.66 -4.61 -3.68
N LEU A 10 20.81 -5.09 -4.14
CA LEU A 10 21.25 -6.47 -3.91
C LEU A 10 21.38 -6.79 -2.42
N TYR A 11 21.91 -5.86 -1.63
CA TYR A 11 22.03 -6.02 -0.18
C TYR A 11 20.65 -6.11 0.50
N GLU A 12 19.79 -5.13 0.26
CA GLU A 12 18.49 -5.03 0.89
C GLU A 12 17.57 -6.17 0.44
N TRP A 13 17.54 -6.46 -0.86
CA TRP A 13 16.74 -7.55 -1.42
C TRP A 13 17.18 -8.92 -0.93
N SER A 14 18.50 -9.17 -0.82
CA SER A 14 19.02 -10.44 -0.31
C SER A 14 18.52 -10.77 1.10
N ARG A 15 18.24 -9.74 1.90
CA ARG A 15 17.67 -9.86 3.26
C ARG A 15 16.15 -9.83 3.27
N SER A 16 15.52 -8.99 2.45
CA SER A 16 14.06 -8.86 2.42
C SER A 16 13.36 -10.07 1.80
N ARG A 17 14.05 -10.87 1.00
CA ARG A 17 13.51 -12.11 0.42
C ARG A 17 13.42 -13.28 1.41
N THR A 18 14.15 -13.23 2.53
CA THR A 18 14.21 -14.33 3.53
C THR A 18 12.85 -14.78 4.08
N PRO A 19 11.91 -13.87 4.41
CA PRO A 19 10.55 -14.24 4.84
C PRO A 19 9.72 -14.92 3.74
N GLY A 20 10.14 -14.82 2.48
CA GLY A 20 9.49 -15.42 1.32
C GLY A 20 8.35 -14.58 0.73
N GLN A 21 7.91 -15.02 -0.46
CA GLN A 21 6.84 -14.37 -1.23
C GLN A 21 5.53 -14.31 -0.45
N MET A 22 5.15 -15.42 0.19
CA MET A 22 3.87 -15.52 0.92
C MET A 22 3.81 -14.58 2.13
N ALA A 23 4.91 -14.40 2.85
CA ALA A 23 4.94 -13.44 3.96
C ALA A 23 4.79 -12.00 3.46
N SER A 24 5.37 -11.68 2.30
CA SER A 24 5.26 -10.35 1.68
C SER A 24 3.84 -10.08 1.17
N SER A 25 3.20 -11.08 0.56
CA SER A 25 1.83 -10.95 0.07
C SER A 25 0.81 -10.86 1.21
N LEU A 26 1.00 -11.59 2.31
CA LEU A 26 0.17 -11.45 3.52
C LEU A 26 0.28 -10.07 4.15
N ARG A 27 1.49 -9.47 4.18
CA ARG A 27 1.67 -8.07 4.61
C ARG A 27 0.92 -7.11 3.69
N GLY A 28 1.00 -7.33 2.37
CA GLY A 28 0.21 -6.59 1.39
C GLY A 28 -1.29 -6.71 1.63
N ALA A 29 -1.78 -7.93 1.91
CA ALA A 29 -3.18 -8.19 2.22
C ALA A 29 -3.62 -7.46 3.49
N PHE A 30 -2.78 -7.45 4.53
CA PHE A 30 -3.07 -6.73 5.77
C PHE A 30 -3.15 -5.22 5.56
N ILE A 31 -2.19 -4.63 4.82
CA ILE A 31 -2.21 -3.20 4.47
C ILE A 31 -3.46 -2.88 3.63
N GLY A 32 -3.79 -3.73 2.67
CA GLY A 32 -5.02 -3.64 1.89
C GLY A 32 -6.27 -3.66 2.77
N ALA A 33 -6.37 -4.63 3.69
CA ALA A 33 -7.48 -4.75 4.63
C ALA A 33 -7.67 -3.46 5.45
N LEU A 34 -6.59 -2.86 5.95
CA LEU A 34 -6.65 -1.56 6.65
C LEU A 34 -7.17 -0.44 5.73
N GLY A 35 -6.77 -0.43 4.46
CA GLY A 35 -7.34 0.48 3.46
C GLY A 35 -8.84 0.29 3.27
N GLY A 36 -9.32 -0.96 3.22
CA GLY A 36 -10.75 -1.29 3.15
C GLY A 36 -11.54 -0.86 4.38
N VAL A 37 -10.94 -0.98 5.58
CA VAL A 37 -11.53 -0.45 6.82
C VAL A 37 -11.66 1.08 6.73
N LEU A 38 -10.58 1.78 6.38
CA LEU A 38 -10.59 3.24 6.23
C LEU A 38 -11.61 3.70 5.18
N PHE A 39 -11.67 3.03 4.03
CA PHE A 39 -12.65 3.30 2.98
C PHE A 39 -14.09 3.15 3.49
N THR A 40 -14.37 2.09 4.22
CA THR A 40 -15.70 1.86 4.80
C THR A 40 -16.05 2.94 5.82
N LEU A 41 -15.09 3.34 6.66
CA LEU A 41 -15.29 4.42 7.65
C LEU A 41 -15.59 5.77 6.97
N MET A 42 -14.93 6.07 5.84
CA MET A 42 -15.22 7.27 5.06
C MET A 42 -16.63 7.26 4.47
N LEU A 43 -17.06 6.11 3.92
CA LEU A 43 -18.40 6.00 3.32
C LEU A 43 -19.54 5.89 4.34
N ILE A 44 -19.32 5.26 5.49
CA ILE A 44 -20.35 5.13 6.54
C ILE A 44 -20.80 6.50 7.06
N GLY A 45 -19.92 7.50 7.06
CA GLY A 45 -20.27 8.88 7.40
C GLY A 45 -21.34 9.49 6.48
N ASP A 46 -21.38 9.07 5.21
CA ASP A 46 -22.25 9.62 4.16
C ASP A 46 -23.60 8.86 4.06
N ILE A 47 -23.61 7.57 4.44
CA ILE A 47 -24.82 6.72 4.49
C ILE A 47 -25.88 7.28 5.48
N GLY A 48 -25.49 8.17 6.39
CA GLY A 48 -26.37 8.78 7.37
C GLY A 48 -27.37 9.81 6.83
N GLY A 49 -27.17 10.35 5.61
CA GLY A 49 -27.94 11.47 5.06
C GLY A 49 -29.32 11.09 4.48
N ASP A 50 -29.48 9.85 4.01
CA ASP A 50 -30.68 9.38 3.29
C ASP A 50 -31.62 8.56 4.19
N ARG A 51 -31.64 8.86 5.49
CA ARG A 51 -32.53 8.22 6.47
C ARG A 51 -33.95 8.79 6.35
N GLY A 52 -34.65 8.44 5.27
CA GLY A 52 -36.08 8.68 5.15
C GLY A 52 -36.83 8.08 6.35
N ASN A 53 -37.48 8.92 7.15
CA ASN A 53 -38.45 8.62 8.23
C ASN A 53 -38.15 7.51 9.27
N TYR A 54 -37.00 6.84 9.26
CA TYR A 54 -36.63 5.87 10.30
C TYR A 54 -36.06 6.60 11.52
N THR A 55 -36.90 6.84 12.53
CA THR A 55 -36.50 7.46 13.80
C THR A 55 -36.24 6.39 14.87
N GLY A 56 -35.02 6.32 15.42
CA GLY A 56 -34.66 5.50 16.59
C GLY A 56 -33.94 4.18 16.28
N LEU A 57 -34.10 3.18 17.15
CA LEU A 57 -33.43 1.85 17.08
C LEU A 57 -33.66 1.11 15.75
N SER A 58 -34.77 1.36 15.06
CA SER A 58 -35.09 0.80 13.75
C SER A 58 -34.22 1.34 12.60
N ALA A 59 -33.56 2.48 12.78
CA ALA A 59 -32.55 2.98 11.85
C ALA A 59 -31.16 2.36 12.08
N ILE A 60 -30.91 1.85 13.29
CA ILE A 60 -29.62 1.29 13.70
C ILE A 60 -29.39 -0.10 13.08
N ILE A 61 -30.43 -0.93 13.00
CA ILE A 61 -30.35 -2.29 12.43
C ILE A 61 -29.92 -2.29 10.95
N PRO A 62 -30.60 -1.59 10.02
CA PRO A 62 -30.19 -1.56 8.62
C PRO A 62 -28.86 -0.81 8.40
N PHE A 63 -28.49 0.12 9.29
CA PHE A 63 -27.18 0.77 9.27
C PHE A 63 -26.05 -0.21 9.61
N ILE A 64 -26.24 -1.06 10.63
CA ILE A 64 -25.29 -2.12 10.99
C ILE A 64 -25.23 -3.18 9.91
N GLU A 65 -26.37 -3.58 9.34
CA GLU A 65 -26.43 -4.63 8.32
C GLU A 65 -25.75 -4.19 7.01
N ARG A 66 -26.08 -2.98 6.52
CA ARG A 66 -25.46 -2.42 5.31
C ARG A 66 -24.01 -1.99 5.54
N GLY A 67 -23.71 -1.35 6.67
CA GLY A 67 -22.36 -0.96 7.05
C GLY A 67 -21.44 -2.17 7.27
N GLY A 68 -21.96 -3.24 7.88
CA GLY A 68 -21.26 -4.50 8.06
C GLY A 68 -21.01 -5.23 6.73
N ALA A 69 -22.01 -5.28 5.84
CA ALA A 69 -21.84 -5.84 4.50
C ALA A 69 -20.79 -5.06 3.68
N LEU A 70 -20.84 -3.72 3.73
CA LEU A 70 -19.85 -2.86 3.09
C LEU A 70 -18.45 -3.06 3.67
N LEU A 71 -18.33 -3.22 4.99
CA LEU A 71 -17.05 -3.50 5.65
C LEU A 71 -16.45 -4.82 5.16
N VAL A 72 -17.23 -5.90 5.19
CA VAL A 72 -16.75 -7.23 4.78
C VAL A 72 -16.32 -7.21 3.32
N MET A 73 -17.14 -6.63 2.44
CA MET A 73 -16.85 -6.53 1.01
C MET A 73 -15.61 -5.66 0.74
N SER A 74 -15.52 -4.50 1.39
CA SER A 74 -14.38 -3.57 1.19
C SER A 74 -13.09 -4.15 1.74
N VAL A 75 -13.11 -4.70 2.96
CA VAL A 75 -11.93 -5.34 3.56
C VAL A 75 -11.46 -6.51 2.69
N GLY A 76 -12.38 -7.38 2.24
CA GLY A 76 -12.04 -8.49 1.34
C GLY A 76 -11.44 -8.04 0.01
N ALA A 77 -12.08 -7.07 -0.65
CA ALA A 77 -11.62 -6.54 -1.94
C ALA A 77 -10.24 -5.89 -1.82
N PHE A 78 -10.04 -4.99 -0.85
CA PHE A 78 -8.77 -4.31 -0.68
C PHE A 78 -7.66 -5.26 -0.19
N ALA A 79 -7.97 -6.24 0.66
CA ALA A 79 -7.01 -7.28 1.04
C ALA A 79 -6.57 -8.10 -0.17
N GLY A 80 -7.49 -8.48 -1.05
CA GLY A 80 -7.18 -9.16 -2.30
C GLY A 80 -6.27 -8.33 -3.22
N ILE A 81 -6.59 -7.05 -3.42
CA ILE A 81 -5.77 -6.13 -4.21
C ILE A 81 -4.37 -5.98 -3.59
N GLY A 82 -4.29 -5.75 -2.28
CA GLY A 82 -3.03 -5.63 -1.55
C GLY A 82 -2.15 -6.88 -1.67
N PHE A 83 -2.77 -8.06 -1.59
CA PHE A 83 -2.09 -9.34 -1.79
C PHE A 83 -1.50 -9.47 -3.20
N VAL A 84 -2.30 -9.19 -4.24
CA VAL A 84 -1.89 -9.31 -5.65
C VAL A 84 -0.79 -8.30 -5.98
N LEU A 85 -0.93 -7.05 -5.55
CA LEU A 85 0.07 -6.01 -5.79
C LEU A 85 1.39 -6.34 -5.09
N ALA A 86 1.35 -6.79 -3.84
CA ALA A 86 2.55 -7.20 -3.13
C ALA A 86 3.24 -8.39 -3.81
N ASN A 87 2.48 -9.37 -4.30
CA ASN A 87 3.02 -10.47 -5.08
C ASN A 87 3.68 -10.00 -6.38
N ARG A 88 3.04 -9.09 -7.11
CA ARG A 88 3.58 -8.54 -8.36
C ARG A 88 4.90 -7.79 -8.12
N VAL A 89 4.94 -6.96 -7.09
CA VAL A 89 6.14 -6.21 -6.71
C VAL A 89 7.25 -7.17 -6.28
N PHE A 90 6.93 -8.20 -5.50
CA PHE A 90 7.89 -9.24 -5.12
C PHE A 90 8.49 -9.94 -6.35
N ALA A 91 7.63 -10.42 -7.26
CA ALA A 91 8.07 -11.08 -8.48
C ALA A 91 8.94 -10.18 -9.37
N SER A 92 8.59 -8.89 -9.50
CA SER A 92 9.40 -7.94 -10.27
C SER A 92 10.79 -7.70 -9.66
N GLN A 93 10.88 -7.62 -8.32
CA GLN A 93 12.14 -7.42 -7.63
C GLN A 93 13.00 -8.69 -7.68
N GLU A 94 12.40 -9.87 -7.54
CA GLU A 94 13.13 -11.13 -7.68
C GLU A 94 13.67 -11.32 -9.11
N ALA A 95 12.88 -11.01 -10.14
CA ALA A 95 13.34 -11.05 -11.52
C ALA A 95 14.53 -10.10 -11.75
N MET A 96 14.45 -8.88 -11.20
CA MET A 96 15.51 -7.90 -11.25
C MET A 96 16.77 -8.39 -10.51
N TYR A 97 16.63 -9.00 -9.33
CA TYR A 97 17.73 -9.58 -8.58
C TYR A 97 18.42 -10.72 -9.34
N GLN A 98 17.65 -11.67 -9.88
CA GLN A 98 18.20 -12.79 -10.65
C GLN A 98 18.91 -12.32 -11.92
N SER A 99 18.38 -11.29 -12.60
CA SER A 99 19.04 -10.70 -13.77
C SER A 99 20.42 -10.14 -13.44
N MET A 100 20.60 -9.54 -12.26
CA MET A 100 21.90 -9.00 -11.83
C MET A 100 22.89 -10.11 -11.47
N LEU A 101 22.42 -11.15 -10.79
CA LEU A 101 23.25 -12.32 -10.51
C LEU A 101 23.73 -12.99 -11.81
N ALA A 102 22.86 -13.08 -12.83
CA ALA A 102 23.21 -13.62 -14.13
C ALA A 102 24.30 -12.80 -14.85
N THR A 103 24.37 -11.49 -14.59
CA THR A 103 25.47 -10.62 -15.08
C THR A 103 26.76 -10.69 -14.26
N GLY A 104 26.82 -11.55 -13.24
CA GLY A 104 27.98 -11.73 -12.36
C GLY A 104 28.04 -10.76 -11.18
N ALA A 105 26.99 -9.95 -10.93
CA ALA A 105 26.95 -9.10 -9.75
C ALA A 105 26.78 -9.96 -8.49
N GLN A 106 27.47 -9.62 -7.41
CA GLN A 106 27.33 -10.30 -6.12
C GLN A 106 26.78 -9.35 -5.05
N PRO A 107 25.90 -9.83 -4.15
CA PRO A 107 25.44 -9.03 -3.03
C PRO A 107 26.63 -8.63 -2.14
N PRO A 108 26.81 -7.34 -1.83
CA PRO A 108 27.90 -6.91 -0.96
C PRO A 108 27.69 -7.43 0.48
N ALA A 109 28.77 -7.76 1.19
CA ALA A 109 28.69 -8.22 2.58
C ALA A 109 28.26 -7.12 3.56
N GLN A 110 28.54 -5.86 3.23
CA GLN A 110 28.22 -4.68 4.04
C GLN A 110 27.25 -3.76 3.32
N LYS A 111 26.40 -3.06 4.09
CA LYS A 111 25.41 -2.13 3.53
C LYS A 111 26.14 -0.95 2.85
N PRO A 112 25.93 -0.71 1.55
CA PRO A 112 26.47 0.48 0.89
C PRO A 112 25.85 1.75 1.48
N VAL A 113 26.70 2.75 1.78
CA VAL A 113 26.21 4.06 2.27
C VAL A 113 25.84 4.93 1.07
N MET A 114 24.56 5.27 0.95
CA MET A 114 24.09 6.18 -0.08
C MET A 114 24.48 7.63 0.22
N GLN A 115 25.05 8.31 -0.77
CA GLN A 115 25.25 9.76 -0.73
C GLN A 115 23.90 10.48 -0.99
N GLY A 116 23.79 11.73 -0.54
CA GLY A 116 22.55 12.52 -0.70
C GLY A 116 22.04 12.60 -2.14
N ALA A 117 22.95 12.64 -3.12
CA ALA A 117 22.62 12.63 -4.55
C ALA A 117 21.97 11.32 -5.03
N ASP A 118 22.29 10.19 -4.40
CA ASP A 118 21.75 8.87 -4.78
C ASP A 118 20.32 8.64 -4.26
N ARG A 119 19.82 9.52 -3.38
CA ARG A 119 18.49 9.44 -2.74
C ARG A 119 17.37 10.07 -3.55
N TRP A 120 17.63 10.50 -4.78
CA TRP A 120 16.62 11.09 -5.67
C TRP A 120 15.32 10.27 -5.79
N PRO A 121 15.34 8.92 -5.86
CA PRO A 121 14.11 8.14 -5.88
C PRO A 121 13.22 8.35 -4.64
N ALA A 122 13.81 8.47 -3.46
CA ALA A 122 13.07 8.70 -2.23
C ALA A 122 12.47 10.12 -2.20
N ILE A 123 13.22 11.11 -2.70
CA ILE A 123 12.74 12.49 -2.83
C ILE A 123 11.53 12.54 -3.79
N ALA A 124 11.61 11.84 -4.93
CA ALA A 124 10.52 11.78 -5.89
C ALA A 124 9.23 11.19 -5.28
N VAL A 125 9.35 10.12 -4.49
CA VAL A 125 8.20 9.54 -3.75
C VAL A 125 7.64 10.54 -2.74
N GLY A 126 8.50 11.24 -2.01
CA GLY A 126 8.08 12.27 -1.05
C GLY A 126 7.32 13.42 -1.72
N ILE A 127 7.79 13.89 -2.87
CA ILE A 127 7.11 14.93 -3.66
C ILE A 127 5.75 14.41 -4.15
N ALA A 128 5.70 13.21 -4.72
CA ALA A 128 4.45 12.62 -5.19
C ALA A 128 3.41 12.52 -4.05
N PHE A 129 3.84 12.07 -2.87
CA PHE A 129 2.97 12.03 -1.70
C PHE A 129 2.47 13.42 -1.29
N ALA A 130 3.36 14.42 -1.25
CA ALA A 130 2.99 15.80 -0.92
C ALA A 130 1.98 16.39 -1.91
N VAL A 131 2.14 16.13 -3.22
CA VAL A 131 1.21 16.55 -4.26
C VAL A 131 -0.15 15.89 -4.09
N ILE A 132 -0.19 14.58 -3.85
CA ILE A 132 -1.44 13.84 -3.63
C ILE A 132 -2.16 14.36 -2.38
N ALA A 133 -1.45 14.49 -1.25
CA ALA A 133 -2.01 14.99 -0.01
C ALA A 133 -2.54 16.43 -0.16
N GLY A 134 -1.78 17.31 -0.84
CA GLY A 134 -2.20 18.67 -1.12
C GLY A 134 -3.44 18.73 -2.00
N PHE A 135 -3.54 17.87 -3.02
CA PHE A 135 -4.72 17.78 -3.88
C PHE A 135 -5.96 17.30 -3.12
N ILE A 136 -5.82 16.28 -2.28
CA ILE A 136 -6.91 15.79 -1.42
C ILE A 136 -7.40 16.91 -0.49
N ALA A 137 -6.48 17.63 0.16
CA ALA A 137 -6.82 18.74 1.04
C ALA A 137 -7.52 19.88 0.28
N PHE A 138 -7.03 20.22 -0.91
CA PHE A 138 -7.65 21.24 -1.77
C PHE A 138 -9.08 20.86 -2.15
N VAL A 139 -9.32 19.63 -2.63
CA VAL A 139 -10.65 19.14 -2.98
C VAL A 139 -11.56 19.20 -1.75
N TRP A 140 -11.10 18.75 -0.59
CA TRP A 140 -11.89 18.76 0.63
C TRP A 140 -12.27 20.17 1.10
N ILE A 141 -11.37 21.15 0.96
CA ILE A 141 -11.66 22.54 1.36
C ILE A 141 -12.58 23.25 0.35
N THR A 142 -12.49 22.92 -0.94
CA THR A 142 -13.17 23.67 -2.01
C THR A 142 -14.48 23.05 -2.48
N LEU A 143 -14.60 21.73 -2.38
CA LEU A 143 -15.74 20.95 -2.88
C LEU A 143 -16.46 20.15 -1.77
N GLY A 144 -15.86 20.06 -0.58
CA GLY A 144 -16.41 19.37 0.59
C GLY A 144 -17.29 20.26 1.48
#